data_AF-A0A2W4SFH8-F1
#
_entry.id   AF-A0A2W4SFH8-F1
#
_cell.length_a   1.000
_cell.length_b   1.000
_cell.length_c   1.000
_cell.angle_alpha   90.00
_cell.angle_beta   90.00
_cell.angle_gamma   90.00
#
_symmetry.space_group_name_H-M   'P 1'
#
loop_
_entity.id
_entity.type
_entity.pdbx_description
1 polymer ?
#
loop_
_entity_poly.entity_id
_entity_poly.type
_entity_poly.pdbx_seq_one_letter_code
_entity_poly.pdbx_strand_id
1 'polypeptide(L)'
;MTSPPGKPILYLAWSLQLMAAAIFLMAGWKKLTGDAQMAEVFATIGLGQWFRYLTGGLEVVGAIALLWPRRIALGGAVLTVVMVGAVIAHLTVLGGSPLLAIVLLVACLMITAMRRDTLPAR
;
A
#
# COMPACT_ATOMS: atom_id res chain seq x y z
N MET A 1 25.32 -17.10 -6.70
CA MET A 1 24.19 -18.00 -7.05
C MET A 1 23.30 -18.10 -5.81
N THR A 2 22.13 -17.45 -5.81
CA THR A 2 21.17 -17.59 -4.70
C THR A 2 20.27 -18.77 -5.00
N SER A 3 20.23 -19.76 -4.10
CA SER A 3 19.30 -20.89 -4.19
C SER A 3 17.85 -20.40 -4.36
N PRO A 4 17.01 -21.12 -5.10
CA PRO A 4 15.60 -20.76 -5.22
C PRO A 4 14.96 -20.70 -3.82
N PRO A 5 14.08 -19.72 -3.57
CA PRO A 5 13.44 -19.58 -2.26
C PRO A 5 12.68 -20.85 -1.90
N GLY A 6 12.77 -21.26 -0.63
CA GLY A 6 12.01 -22.41 -0.14
C GLY A 6 10.51 -22.23 -0.33
N LYS A 7 9.78 -23.32 -0.58
CA LYS A 7 8.31 -23.37 -0.68
C LYS A 7 7.56 -22.49 0.36
N PRO A 8 7.92 -22.45 1.66
CA PRO A 8 7.22 -21.60 2.64
C PRO A 8 7.31 -20.09 2.35
N ILE A 9 8.44 -19.60 1.82
CA ILE A 9 8.65 -18.19 1.50
C ILE A 9 7.73 -17.77 0.34
N LEU A 10 7.51 -18.66 -0.61
CA LEU A 10 6.60 -18.44 -1.74
C LEU A 10 5.14 -18.32 -1.28
N TYR A 11 4.67 -19.22 -0.42
CA TYR A 11 3.31 -19.14 0.13
C TYR A 11 3.10 -17.87 0.95
N LEU A 12 4.07 -17.50 1.81
CA LEU A 12 4.00 -16.27 2.58
C LEU A 12 3.91 -15.02 1.67
N ALA A 13 4.73 -14.96 0.61
CA ALA A 13 4.70 -13.85 -0.33
C ALA A 13 3.33 -13.70 -0.99
N TRP A 14 2.73 -14.81 -1.45
CA TRP A 14 1.41 -14.80 -2.07
C TRP A 14 0.30 -14.39 -1.08
N SER A 15 0.32 -14.93 0.14
CA SER A 15 -0.65 -14.57 1.18
C SER A 15 -0.58 -13.08 1.52
N LEU A 16 0.63 -12.55 1.74
CA LEU A 16 0.83 -11.12 2.00
C LEU A 16 0.36 -10.25 0.83
N GLN A 17 0.64 -10.66 -0.40
CA GLN A 17 0.22 -9.92 -1.60
C GLN A 17 -1.29 -9.85 -1.76
N LEU A 18 -1.98 -10.99 -1.66
CA LEU A 18 -3.43 -11.05 -1.81
C LEU A 18 -4.13 -10.26 -0.70
N MET A 19 -3.65 -10.39 0.54
CA MET A 19 -4.18 -9.64 1.68
C MET A 19 -3.96 -8.13 1.52
N ALA A 20 -2.73 -7.71 1.19
CA ALA A 20 -2.42 -6.30 0.96
C ALA A 20 -3.26 -5.74 -0.20
N ALA A 21 -3.33 -6.44 -1.33
CA ALA A 21 -4.11 -6.01 -2.48
C ALA A 21 -5.59 -5.83 -2.12
N ALA A 22 -6.20 -6.76 -1.39
CA ALA A 22 -7.60 -6.63 -0.95
C ALA A 22 -7.82 -5.41 -0.04
N ILE A 23 -6.94 -5.21 0.95
CA ILE A 23 -7.05 -4.08 1.90
C ILE A 23 -6.88 -2.75 1.15
N PHE A 24 -5.88 -2.62 0.30
CA PHE A 24 -5.62 -1.38 -0.45
C PHE A 24 -6.67 -1.10 -1.52
N LEU A 25 -7.20 -2.12 -2.20
CA LEU A 25 -8.33 -1.94 -3.11
C LEU A 25 -9.54 -1.39 -2.37
N MET A 26 -9.87 -1.95 -1.19
CA MET A 26 -11.00 -1.48 -0.39
C MET A 26 -10.76 -0.07 0.15
N ALA A 27 -9.58 0.20 0.70
CA ALA A 27 -9.23 1.52 1.24
C ALA A 27 -9.21 2.59 0.16
N GLY A 28 -8.58 2.30 -0.98
CA GLY A 28 -8.53 3.20 -2.13
C GLY A 28 -9.90 3.44 -2.73
N TRP A 29 -10.74 2.39 -2.84
CA TRP A 29 -12.12 2.52 -3.29
C TRP A 29 -12.94 3.46 -2.39
N LYS A 30 -12.83 3.35 -1.07
CA LYS A 30 -13.48 4.31 -0.15
C LYS A 30 -12.99 5.74 -0.35
N LYS A 31 -11.70 5.95 -0.60
CA LYS A 31 -11.13 7.28 -0.89
C LYS A 31 -11.56 7.85 -2.24
N LEU A 32 -11.86 7.00 -3.22
CA LEU A 32 -12.32 7.44 -4.54
C LEU A 32 -13.84 7.66 -4.59
N THR A 33 -14.59 6.89 -3.80
CA THR A 33 -16.03 7.05 -3.68
C THR A 33 -16.39 8.13 -2.67
N GLY A 34 -17.66 8.56 -2.64
CA GLY A 34 -18.16 9.61 -1.74
C GLY A 34 -18.25 9.21 -0.27
N ASP A 35 -17.36 8.36 0.23
CA ASP A 35 -17.33 7.95 1.64
C ASP A 35 -17.06 9.16 2.55
N ALA A 36 -18.05 9.48 3.39
CA ALA A 36 -18.02 10.67 4.23
C ALA A 36 -16.88 10.63 5.26
N GLN A 37 -16.56 9.45 5.80
CA GLN A 37 -15.48 9.28 6.77
C GLN A 37 -14.12 9.56 6.12
N MET A 38 -13.87 9.05 4.91
CA MET A 38 -12.64 9.36 4.18
C MET A 38 -12.57 10.84 3.77
N ALA A 39 -13.70 11.45 3.41
CA ALA A 39 -13.72 12.87 3.09
C ALA A 39 -13.35 13.74 4.32
N GLU A 40 -13.85 13.38 5.51
CA GLU A 40 -13.54 14.05 6.77
C GLU A 40 -12.08 13.86 7.19
N VAL A 41 -11.54 12.63 7.14
CA VAL A 41 -10.13 12.36 7.43
C VAL A 41 -9.20 13.25 6.59
N PHE A 42 -9.47 13.34 5.29
CA PHE A 42 -8.65 14.17 4.40
C PHE A 42 -8.92 15.67 4.51
N ALA A 43 -10.12 16.07 4.99
CA ALA A 43 -10.38 17.46 5.37
C ALA A 43 -9.53 17.85 6.58
N THR A 44 -9.41 16.98 7.59
CA THR A 44 -8.55 17.19 8.77
C THR A 44 -7.07 17.31 8.38
N ILE A 45 -6.61 16.56 7.38
CA ILE A 45 -5.24 16.70 6.84
C ILE A 45 -4.99 18.10 6.25
N GLY A 46 -6.03 18.79 5.76
CA GLY A 46 -5.95 20.19 5.33
C GLY A 46 -5.33 20.45 3.95
N LEU A 47 -4.92 19.40 3.23
CA LEU A 47 -4.35 19.53 1.87
C LEU A 47 -5.41 19.63 0.75
N GLY A 48 -6.68 19.43 1.10
CA GLY A 48 -7.83 19.46 0.17
C GLY A 48 -8.18 18.09 -0.42
N GLN A 49 -9.37 18.00 -1.03
CA GLN A 49 -9.93 16.72 -1.49
C GLN A 49 -9.19 16.10 -2.68
N TRP A 50 -8.45 16.88 -3.47
CA TRP A 50 -7.60 16.33 -4.54
C TRP A 50 -6.55 15.34 -3.98
N PHE A 51 -6.03 15.60 -2.78
CA PHE A 51 -5.04 14.74 -2.13
C PHE A 51 -5.67 13.38 -1.72
N ARG A 52 -6.95 13.40 -1.35
CA ARG A 52 -7.76 12.18 -1.12
C ARG A 52 -7.82 11.32 -2.37
N TYR A 53 -8.20 11.93 -3.49
CA TYR A 53 -8.31 11.21 -4.76
C TYR A 53 -6.96 10.71 -5.28
N LEU A 54 -5.89 11.51 -5.13
CA LEU A 54 -4.53 11.08 -5.47
C LEU A 54 -4.13 9.85 -4.64
N THR A 55 -4.30 9.91 -3.32
CA THR A 55 -3.96 8.81 -2.41
C THR A 55 -4.78 7.56 -2.72
N GLY A 56 -6.10 7.71 -2.90
CA GLY A 56 -6.97 6.60 -3.27
C GLY A 56 -6.62 5.97 -4.62
N GLY A 57 -6.26 6.80 -5.61
CA GLY A 57 -5.80 6.33 -6.92
C GLY A 57 -4.49 5.54 -6.82
N LEU A 58 -3.51 6.04 -6.07
CA LEU A 58 -2.25 5.34 -5.84
C LEU A 58 -2.46 4.01 -5.10
N GLU A 59 -3.35 3.96 -4.11
CA GLU A 59 -3.70 2.72 -3.40
C GLU A 59 -4.32 1.69 -4.35
N VAL A 60 -5.28 2.07 -5.19
CA VAL A 60 -5.91 1.17 -6.16
C VAL A 60 -4.92 0.69 -7.21
N VAL A 61 -4.16 1.61 -7.83
CA VAL A 61 -3.17 1.25 -8.87
C VAL A 61 -2.07 0.37 -8.29
N GLY A 62 -1.56 0.70 -7.09
CA GLY A 62 -0.57 -0.10 -6.39
C GLY A 62 -1.10 -1.50 -6.07
N ALA A 63 -2.34 -1.62 -5.59
CA ALA A 63 -2.97 -2.90 -5.30
C ALA A 63 -3.19 -3.76 -6.54
N ILE A 64 -3.61 -3.17 -7.67
CA ILE A 64 -3.72 -3.89 -8.94
C ILE A 64 -2.33 -4.35 -9.42
N ALA A 65 -1.31 -3.52 -9.25
CA ALA A 65 0.06 -3.88 -9.61
C ALA A 65 0.61 -5.05 -8.77
N LEU A 66 0.18 -5.21 -7.51
CA LEU A 66 0.52 -6.37 -6.69
C LEU A 66 -0.03 -7.70 -7.25
N LEU A 67 -1.09 -7.65 -8.06
CA LEU A 67 -1.69 -8.84 -8.69
C LEU A 67 -1.06 -9.17 -10.04
N TRP A 68 -0.23 -8.27 -10.60
CA TRP A 68 0.41 -8.46 -11.90
C TRP A 68 1.84 -8.95 -11.72
N PRO A 69 2.21 -10.19 -12.15
CA PRO A 69 3.50 -10.82 -11.82
C PRO A 69 4.74 -9.99 -12.16
N ARG A 70 4.66 -9.15 -13.19
CA ARG A 70 5.76 -8.28 -13.65
C ARG A 70 5.85 -6.92 -12.96
N ARG A 71 4.94 -6.58 -12.05
CA ARG A 71 4.85 -5.23 -11.44
C ARG A 71 4.72 -5.25 -9.93
N ILE A 72 4.92 -6.41 -9.29
CA ILE A 72 4.67 -6.58 -7.86
C ILE A 72 5.55 -5.65 -7.02
N ALA A 73 6.86 -5.59 -7.29
CA ALA A 73 7.75 -4.70 -6.53
C ALA A 73 7.44 -3.21 -6.76
N LEU A 74 7.00 -2.82 -7.96
CA LEU A 74 6.57 -1.46 -8.23
C LEU A 74 5.31 -1.11 -7.44
N GLY A 75 4.31 -2.01 -7.44
CA GLY A 75 3.09 -1.84 -6.65
C GLY A 75 3.38 -1.72 -5.16
N GLY A 76 4.23 -2.61 -4.63
CA GLY A 76 4.68 -2.57 -3.25
C GLY A 76 5.39 -1.26 -2.89
N ALA A 77 6.28 -0.77 -3.76
CA ALA A 77 7.01 0.48 -3.52
C ALA A 77 6.09 1.71 -3.51
N VAL A 78 5.13 1.78 -4.44
CA VAL A 78 4.12 2.85 -4.45
C VAL A 78 3.32 2.85 -3.15
N LEU A 79 2.83 1.68 -2.73
CA LEU A 79 2.05 1.53 -1.50
C LEU A 79 2.89 1.83 -0.25
N THR A 80 4.18 1.49 -0.24
CA THR A 80 5.11 1.89 0.81
C THR A 80 5.17 3.41 0.96
N VAL A 81 5.31 4.16 -0.14
CA VAL A 81 5.33 5.64 -0.10
C VAL A 81 4.02 6.19 0.46
N VAL A 82 2.88 5.65 0.03
CA VAL A 82 1.57 6.05 0.56
C VAL A 82 1.47 5.79 2.07
N MET A 83 1.92 4.63 2.54
CA MET A 83 1.87 4.28 3.96
C MET A 83 2.83 5.11 4.83
N VAL A 84 3.99 5.53 4.30
CA VAL A 84 4.84 6.51 4.99
C VAL A 84 4.05 7.81 5.22
N GLY A 85 3.37 8.32 4.19
CA GLY A 85 2.49 9.48 4.33
C GLY A 85 1.38 9.28 5.36
N ALA A 86 0.73 8.11 5.35
CA ALA A 86 -0.33 7.78 6.32
C ALA A 86 0.19 7.73 7.77
N VAL A 87 1.37 7.14 7.99
CA VAL A 87 2.02 7.11 9.31
C VAL A 87 2.32 8.53 9.79
N ILE A 88 2.91 9.38 8.93
CA ILE A 88 3.19 10.77 9.27
C ILE A 88 1.89 11.51 9.62
N ALA A 89 0.83 11.35 8.82
CA ALA A 89 -0.47 11.98 9.08
C ALA A 89 -1.05 11.56 10.44
N HIS A 90 -0.97 10.29 10.81
CA HIS A 90 -1.39 9.81 12.13
C HIS A 90 -0.57 10.40 13.28
N LEU A 91 0.75 10.49 13.12
CA LEU A 91 1.64 10.99 14.17
C LEU A 91 1.58 12.51 14.36
N THR A 92 1.11 13.26 13.36
CA THR A 92 1.21 14.73 13.35
C THR A 92 -0.13 15.44 13.30
N VAL A 93 -1.14 14.91 12.60
CA VAL A 93 -2.39 15.63 12.30
C VAL A 93 -3.62 14.87 12.78
N LEU A 94 -3.77 13.60 12.39
CA LEU A 94 -4.97 12.81 12.68
C LEU A 94 -4.99 12.30 14.13
N GLY A 95 -3.82 12.12 14.74
CA GLY A 95 -3.69 11.44 16.02
C GLY A 95 -4.13 9.97 15.94
N GLY A 96 -4.54 9.42 17.09
CA GLY A 96 -4.96 8.03 17.21
C GLY A 96 -3.79 7.04 17.04
N SER A 97 -4.14 5.79 16.71
CA SER A 97 -3.14 4.73 16.57
C SER A 97 -2.66 4.60 15.12
N PRO A 98 -1.35 4.78 14.83
CA PRO A 98 -0.77 4.52 13.51
C PRO A 98 -0.55 3.03 13.21
N LEU A 99 -0.97 2.13 14.12
CA LEU A 99 -0.61 0.71 14.07
C LEU A 99 -0.97 0.05 12.74
N LEU A 100 -2.18 0.29 12.22
CA LEU A 100 -2.60 -0.29 10.94
C LEU A 100 -1.74 0.20 9.77
N ALA A 101 -1.42 1.50 9.74
CA ALA A 101 -0.55 2.09 8.72
C ALA A 101 0.87 1.50 8.80
N ILE A 102 1.39 1.28 10.00
CA ILE A 102 2.71 0.65 10.23
C ILE A 102 2.70 -0.82 9.79
N VAL A 103 1.68 -1.60 10.13
CA VAL A 103 1.57 -3.01 9.72
C VAL A 103 1.54 -3.12 8.19
N LEU A 104 0.73 -2.27 7.53
CA LEU A 104 0.66 -2.25 6.08
C LEU A 104 1.96 -1.74 5.44
N LEU A 105 2.63 -0.76 6.04
CA LEU A 105 3.94 -0.29 5.61
C LEU A 105 4.97 -1.44 5.61
N VAL A 106 5.05 -2.18 6.72
CA VAL A 106 5.96 -3.33 6.86
C VAL A 106 5.60 -4.41 5.86
N ALA A 107 4.31 -4.71 5.66
CA ALA A 107 3.86 -5.66 4.64
C ALA A 107 4.29 -5.24 3.22
N CYS A 108 4.11 -3.98 2.85
CA CYS A 108 4.52 -3.46 1.54
C CYS A 108 6.05 -3.51 1.34
N LEU A 109 6.82 -3.18 2.37
CA LEU A 109 8.28 -3.30 2.36
C LEU A 109 8.71 -4.76 2.17
N MET A 110 8.11 -5.70 2.91
CA MET A 110 8.39 -7.12 2.76
C MET A 110 8.05 -7.61 1.35
N ILE A 111 6.88 -7.28 0.81
CA ILE A 111 6.47 -7.65 -0.55
C ILE A 111 7.48 -7.12 -1.58
N THR A 112 7.86 -5.85 -1.46
CA THR A 112 8.83 -5.19 -2.35
C THR A 112 10.19 -5.87 -2.28
N ALA A 113 10.68 -6.17 -1.07
CA ALA A 113 11.96 -6.84 -0.87
C ALA A 113 11.96 -8.27 -1.40
N MET A 114 10.88 -9.02 -1.19
CA MET A 114 10.72 -10.42 -1.64
C MET A 114 10.55 -10.54 -3.15
N ARG A 115 10.04 -9.50 -3.83
CA ARG A 115 9.73 -9.51 -5.27
C ARG A 115 10.56 -8.53 -6.08
N ARG A 116 11.71 -8.10 -5.56
CA ARG A 116 12.61 -7.14 -6.22
C ARG A 116 13.06 -7.56 -7.62
N ASP A 117 13.02 -8.85 -7.92
CA ASP A 117 13.25 -9.45 -9.24
C ASP A 117 12.23 -9.03 -10.30
N THR A 118 11.06 -8.54 -9.87
CA THR A 118 10.01 -8.01 -10.75
C THR A 118 10.21 -6.54 -11.12
N LEU A 119 11.26 -5.88 -10.62
CA LEU A 119 11.63 -4.53 -11.07
C LEU A 119 12.17 -4.59 -12.51
N PRO A 120 11.85 -3.61 -13.36
CA PRO A 120 12.42 -3.54 -14.71
C PRO A 120 13.94 -3.47 -14.62
N ALA A 121 14.62 -4.31 -15.41
CA ALA A 121 16.07 -4.23 -15.58
C ALA A 121 16.44 -2.85 -16.14
N ARG A 122 17.50 -2.24 -15.58
CA ARG A 122 18.07 -0.99 -16.09
C ARG A 122 18.65 -1.17 -17.48
#